data_AF-A0A2V4C2E7-F1
#
_entry.id   AF-A0A2V4C2E7-F1
#
_cell.length_a   1.000
_cell.length_b   1.000
_cell.length_c   1.000
_cell.angle_alpha   90.00
_cell.angle_beta   90.00
_cell.angle_gamma   90.00
#
_symmetry.space_group_name_H-M   'P 1'
#
loop_
_entity.id
_entity.type
_entity.pdbx_description
1 polymer ?
#
loop_
_entity_poly.entity_id
_entity_poly.type
_entity_poly.pdbx_seq_one_letter_code
_entity_poly.pdbx_strand_id
1 'polypeptide(L)'
;MENSNGLQQQKCPYLAQQADAAAVIPDITTPLVATTNQPPVVGTNNLGLLNNFIGTWNSPTGANATGYNVMPLPQTDAPNGYITKNFPYFEEISFSAIAGGAPNREGQYTQASSVLFYEQRVYIANNADPNGAQPIQNTLIHAENGTWLYHVIQNQVEGPYGPGFVLDSNPIPLQNPATQYNKQISVPHGVSVLMTGGPVASGTGNPVFPTADRTKLPFTDPTIIDPSTYLTQQLNTLNSQGITVDSYSSITVSTSNEGGAVSNINFENSFGKVLSMNTTWYVENLSNGTTQLQYIQNIVLQFVINGMPTQFLHIDANTLQLVETFVPVNANQAWQNTGIAVQPGNTITVSYESGLWTADPQTNNGNLYDANGCPGIIVTQSGYPIQNVNMGALIGQVGNNAPFFIGNGPVTTPAGQSGPLKLCINDDLNAEYGAGLADNIGSLQVRIKI
;
A
#
# COMPACT_ATOMS: atom_id res chain seq x y z
N MET A 1 -2.34 27.02 -31.95
CA MET A 1 -2.79 28.31 -31.41
C MET A 1 -1.56 29.07 -30.98
N GLU A 2 -1.43 30.31 -31.43
CA GLU A 2 -0.22 31.13 -31.40
C GLU A 2 0.30 31.37 -29.99
N ASN A 3 1.63 31.29 -29.85
CA ASN A 3 2.38 31.64 -28.65
C ASN A 3 2.15 33.11 -28.32
N SER A 4 1.61 33.38 -27.13
CA SER A 4 1.54 34.73 -26.54
C SER A 4 2.96 35.19 -26.14
N ASN A 5 3.74 35.64 -27.12
CA ASN A 5 5.10 36.18 -26.98
C ASN A 5 5.16 37.56 -26.26
N GLY A 6 4.23 37.86 -25.35
CA GLY A 6 4.04 39.22 -24.83
C GLY A 6 3.98 39.36 -23.31
N LEU A 7 3.94 38.27 -22.55
CA LEU A 7 3.99 38.36 -21.09
C LEU A 7 5.44 38.24 -20.65
N GLN A 8 6.04 39.35 -20.19
CA GLN A 8 7.20 39.29 -19.31
C GLN A 8 6.91 38.21 -18.26
N GLN A 9 7.72 37.16 -18.22
CA GLN A 9 7.63 36.12 -17.21
C GLN A 9 7.70 36.84 -15.85
N GLN A 10 6.55 36.96 -15.18
CA GLN A 10 6.50 37.64 -13.89
C GLN A 10 7.44 36.89 -12.96
N LYS A 11 8.45 37.57 -12.45
CA LYS A 11 9.36 37.01 -11.47
C LYS A 11 8.55 36.79 -10.20
N CYS A 12 8.32 35.53 -9.82
CA CYS A 12 7.83 35.25 -8.47
C CYS A 12 8.90 35.72 -7.48
N PRO A 13 8.65 36.73 -6.65
CA PRO A 13 9.61 37.13 -5.65
C PRO A 13 9.82 35.97 -4.67
N TYR A 14 11.08 35.65 -4.37
CA TYR A 14 11.50 34.64 -3.38
C TYR A 14 10.80 34.78 -2.00
N LEU A 15 10.29 35.98 -1.68
CA LEU A 15 9.66 36.32 -0.41
C LEU A 15 8.16 36.62 -0.56
N ALA A 16 7.38 35.70 -1.10
CA ALA A 16 5.91 35.81 -1.00
C ALA A 16 5.48 35.49 0.44
N GLN A 17 4.93 36.47 1.16
CA GLN A 17 4.27 36.25 2.45
C GLN A 17 3.03 35.37 2.25
N GLN A 18 3.06 34.13 2.76
CA GLN A 18 1.87 33.30 2.91
C GLN A 18 1.11 33.70 4.19
N ALA A 19 -0.22 33.53 4.16
CA ALA A 19 -1.10 33.90 5.26
C ALA A 19 -0.78 33.14 6.55
N ASP A 20 -0.84 33.83 7.69
CA ASP A 20 -0.72 33.28 9.05
C ASP A 20 -1.86 32.26 9.31
N ALA A 21 -1.61 30.99 9.04
CA ALA A 21 -2.45 29.89 9.48
C ALA A 21 -1.62 28.97 10.40
N ALA A 22 -2.16 28.66 11.58
CA ALA A 22 -1.52 27.69 12.46
C ALA A 22 -1.47 26.32 11.76
N ALA A 23 -0.29 25.69 11.75
CA ALA A 23 -0.11 24.36 11.19
C ALA A 23 -0.97 23.33 11.95
N VAL A 24 -1.98 22.77 11.29
CA VAL A 24 -2.81 21.69 11.83
C VAL A 24 -2.07 20.37 11.62
N ILE A 25 -1.95 19.55 12.66
CA ILE A 25 -1.43 18.19 12.53
C ILE A 25 -2.47 17.37 11.75
N PRO A 26 -2.14 16.78 10.58
CA PRO A 26 -3.07 15.95 9.83
C PRO A 26 -3.48 14.72 10.63
N ASP A 27 -4.74 14.32 10.53
CA ASP A 27 -5.18 13.01 10.99
C ASP A 27 -4.76 11.95 9.98
N ILE A 28 -3.70 11.22 10.32
CA ILE A 28 -3.20 10.07 9.54
C ILE A 28 -3.70 8.72 10.10
N THR A 29 -4.71 8.75 10.97
CA THR A 29 -5.24 7.53 11.62
C THR A 29 -6.49 6.98 10.94
N THR A 30 -7.03 7.72 9.97
CA THR A 30 -8.19 7.33 9.16
C THR A 30 -7.72 6.94 7.76
N PRO A 31 -8.03 5.72 7.26
CA PRO A 31 -7.66 5.31 5.92
C PRO A 31 -8.15 6.26 4.83
N LEU A 32 -7.29 6.49 3.83
CA LEU A 32 -7.62 7.32 2.68
C LEU A 32 -8.53 6.59 1.68
N VAL A 33 -8.33 5.27 1.54
CA VAL A 33 -9.13 4.42 0.66
C VAL A 33 -9.87 3.40 1.51
N ALA A 34 -11.21 3.41 1.42
CA ALA A 34 -12.06 2.45 2.10
C ALA A 34 -12.29 1.19 1.25
N THR A 35 -12.37 0.04 1.91
CA THR A 35 -12.79 -1.21 1.28
C THR A 35 -14.27 -1.14 0.89
N THR A 36 -14.64 -1.75 -0.24
CA THR A 36 -16.05 -1.89 -0.60
C THR A 36 -16.70 -3.00 0.20
N ASN A 37 -18.00 -2.88 0.49
CA ASN A 37 -18.81 -3.98 1.07
C ASN A 37 -19.05 -5.15 0.09
N GLN A 38 -18.53 -5.06 -1.13
CA GLN A 38 -18.59 -6.13 -2.12
C GLN A 38 -17.36 -7.04 -1.93
N PRO A 39 -17.56 -8.36 -1.74
CA PRO A 39 -16.45 -9.29 -1.69
C PRO A 39 -15.72 -9.29 -3.04
N PRO A 40 -14.38 -9.38 -3.06
CA PRO A 40 -13.64 -9.28 -4.30
C PRO A 40 -13.95 -10.43 -5.26
N VAL A 41 -14.42 -10.11 -6.47
CA VAL A 41 -14.72 -11.12 -7.52
C VAL A 41 -13.46 -11.90 -7.90
N VAL A 42 -12.30 -11.25 -7.82
CA VAL A 42 -10.98 -11.88 -7.92
C VAL A 42 -10.37 -11.86 -6.52
N GLY A 43 -10.38 -13.01 -5.83
CA GLY A 43 -9.89 -13.10 -4.45
C GLY A 43 -8.44 -12.62 -4.29
N THR A 44 -8.07 -12.24 -3.07
CA THR A 44 -6.73 -11.72 -2.71
C THR A 44 -5.58 -12.67 -3.07
N ASN A 45 -5.86 -13.96 -3.20
CA ASN A 45 -4.92 -14.99 -3.68
C ASN A 45 -4.36 -14.70 -5.08
N ASN A 46 -4.99 -13.80 -5.85
CA ASN A 46 -4.55 -13.43 -7.19
C ASN A 46 -3.94 -12.02 -7.25
N LEU A 47 -3.41 -11.47 -6.16
CA LEU A 47 -2.73 -10.16 -6.14
C LEU A 47 -1.19 -10.25 -6.18
N GLY A 48 -0.61 -11.46 -6.16
CA GLY A 48 0.85 -11.62 -6.10
C GLY A 48 1.46 -10.89 -4.89
N LEU A 49 2.56 -10.17 -5.10
CA LEU A 49 3.19 -9.36 -4.04
C LEU A 49 2.26 -8.26 -3.49
N LEU A 50 1.32 -7.74 -4.30
CA LEU A 50 0.45 -6.63 -3.92
C LEU A 50 -0.48 -6.97 -2.75
N ASN A 51 -0.70 -8.26 -2.47
CA ASN A 51 -1.44 -8.68 -1.28
C ASN A 51 -0.80 -8.14 0.01
N ASN A 52 0.52 -7.99 0.03
CA ASN A 52 1.24 -7.47 1.19
C ASN A 52 1.19 -5.95 1.31
N PHE A 53 0.58 -5.23 0.37
CA PHE A 53 0.40 -3.78 0.46
C PHE A 53 -0.93 -3.41 1.12
N ILE A 54 -1.91 -4.33 1.16
CA ILE A 54 -3.27 -4.06 1.67
C ILE A 54 -3.22 -3.52 3.10
N GLY A 55 -3.85 -2.36 3.29
CA GLY A 55 -3.88 -1.66 4.58
C GLY A 55 -3.44 -0.20 4.49
N THR A 56 -3.31 0.43 5.65
CA THR A 56 -2.81 1.80 5.79
C THR A 56 -1.42 1.76 6.40
N TRP A 57 -0.52 2.54 5.81
CA TRP A 57 0.88 2.64 6.19
C TRP A 57 1.23 4.09 6.47
N ASN A 58 1.92 4.32 7.58
CA ASN A 58 2.36 5.64 8.00
C ASN A 58 3.86 5.66 8.23
N SER A 59 4.49 6.77 7.87
CA SER A 59 5.84 7.08 8.37
C SER A 59 5.76 7.90 9.66
N PRO A 60 6.76 7.81 10.56
CA PRO A 60 6.82 8.65 11.74
C PRO A 60 6.76 10.14 11.38
N THR A 61 6.21 10.96 12.27
CA THR A 61 6.06 12.41 12.04
C THR A 61 7.17 13.23 12.69
N GLY A 62 7.25 14.52 12.34
CA GLY A 62 8.14 15.47 13.01
C GLY A 62 9.63 15.14 12.81
N ALA A 63 10.42 15.28 13.88
CA ALA A 63 11.86 15.04 13.84
C ALA A 63 12.26 13.57 13.58
N ASN A 64 11.31 12.64 13.74
CA ASN A 64 11.55 11.21 13.53
C ASN A 64 11.17 10.76 12.11
N ALA A 65 10.75 11.68 11.25
CA ALA A 65 10.32 11.34 9.91
C ALA A 65 11.40 10.62 9.11
N THR A 66 10.96 9.56 8.44
CA THR A 66 11.80 8.64 7.67
C THR A 66 11.82 8.95 6.19
N GLY A 67 10.92 9.82 5.73
CA GLY A 67 10.82 10.24 4.34
C GLY A 67 11.81 11.35 4.04
N TYR A 68 12.43 11.30 2.87
CA TYR A 68 13.31 12.36 2.39
C TYR A 68 13.14 12.55 0.89
N ASN A 69 13.02 13.79 0.45
CA ASN A 69 12.98 14.14 -0.96
C ASN A 69 14.11 15.09 -1.35
N VAL A 70 14.43 15.04 -2.64
CA VAL A 70 15.26 16.01 -3.35
C VAL A 70 14.45 16.55 -4.52
N MET A 71 14.04 17.82 -4.44
CA MET A 71 13.17 18.48 -5.40
C MET A 71 13.88 19.68 -6.07
N PRO A 72 14.18 19.58 -7.37
CA PRO A 72 14.65 20.72 -8.17
C PRO A 72 13.48 21.65 -8.50
N LEU A 73 13.65 22.96 -8.31
CA LEU A 73 12.65 23.98 -8.60
C LEU A 73 13.25 25.09 -9.48
N PRO A 74 12.68 25.38 -10.67
CA PRO A 74 13.06 26.54 -11.46
C PRO A 74 12.89 27.83 -10.67
N GLN A 75 13.92 28.68 -10.66
CA GLN A 75 13.94 29.88 -9.86
C GLN A 75 14.80 30.94 -10.53
N THR A 76 14.14 31.92 -11.17
CA THR A 76 14.79 32.89 -12.06
C THR A 76 15.78 33.84 -11.38
N ASP A 77 15.68 34.02 -10.07
CA ASP A 77 16.60 34.83 -9.26
C ASP A 77 17.70 34.02 -8.58
N ALA A 78 17.72 32.68 -8.74
CA ALA A 78 18.82 31.85 -8.29
C ALA A 78 20.00 31.93 -9.27
N PRO A 79 21.27 31.88 -8.80
CA PRO A 79 22.45 32.01 -9.67
C PRO A 79 22.49 31.05 -10.85
N ASN A 80 21.96 29.84 -10.66
CA ASN A 80 21.93 28.79 -11.69
C ASN A 80 20.56 28.68 -12.40
N GLY A 81 19.62 29.59 -12.11
CA GLY A 81 18.25 29.55 -12.63
C GLY A 81 17.34 28.51 -11.98
N TYR A 82 17.81 27.82 -10.94
CA TYR A 82 17.04 26.87 -10.13
C TYR A 82 17.56 26.83 -8.68
N ILE A 83 16.71 26.35 -7.78
CA ILE A 83 17.08 25.94 -6.42
C ILE A 83 16.80 24.45 -6.25
N THR A 84 17.49 23.81 -5.30
CA THR A 84 17.18 22.45 -4.89
C THR A 84 16.62 22.50 -3.47
N LYS A 85 15.37 22.07 -3.29
CA LYS A 85 14.80 21.85 -1.97
C LYS A 85 14.98 20.40 -1.57
N ASN A 86 15.59 20.18 -0.42
CA ASN A 86 15.69 18.86 0.18
C ASN A 86 15.14 18.96 1.59
N PHE A 87 14.21 18.10 1.95
CA PHE A 87 13.60 18.17 3.27
C PHE A 87 13.04 16.81 3.68
N PRO A 88 13.02 16.53 4.99
CA PRO A 88 12.33 15.37 5.50
C PRO A 88 10.81 15.56 5.36
N TYR A 89 10.12 14.48 5.04
CA TYR A 89 8.67 14.43 4.96
C TYR A 89 8.14 13.20 5.69
N PHE A 90 6.88 13.27 6.09
CA PHE A 90 6.12 12.10 6.49
C PHE A 90 4.91 11.97 5.57
N GLU A 91 4.34 10.79 5.55
CA GLU A 91 3.24 10.47 4.67
C GLU A 91 2.37 9.37 5.27
N GLU A 92 1.17 9.31 4.73
CA GLU A 92 0.20 8.23 4.88
C GLU A 92 -0.11 7.68 3.49
N ILE A 93 -0.32 6.37 3.40
CA ILE A 93 -0.77 5.70 2.18
C ILE A 93 -1.70 4.54 2.54
N SER A 94 -2.85 4.48 1.88
CA SER A 94 -3.83 3.41 2.08
C SER A 94 -4.03 2.64 0.79
N PHE A 95 -4.10 1.32 0.91
CA PHE A 95 -4.30 0.37 -0.18
C PHE A 95 -5.55 -0.47 0.06
N SER A 96 -6.42 -0.56 -0.95
CA SER A 96 -7.59 -1.44 -0.92
C SER A 96 -7.68 -2.28 -2.19
N ALA A 97 -7.88 -3.58 -2.03
CA ALA A 97 -8.26 -4.45 -3.13
C ALA A 97 -9.67 -4.11 -3.63
N ILE A 98 -9.95 -4.37 -4.90
CA ILE A 98 -11.27 -4.11 -5.49
C ILE A 98 -12.00 -5.39 -5.88
N ALA A 99 -13.32 -5.31 -5.88
CA ALA A 99 -14.21 -6.37 -6.33
C ALA A 99 -14.50 -6.39 -7.84
N GLY A 100 -13.58 -5.91 -8.67
CA GLY A 100 -13.71 -5.93 -10.12
C GLY A 100 -13.28 -7.28 -10.72
N GLY A 101 -14.16 -7.92 -11.48
CA GLY A 101 -13.88 -9.20 -12.16
C GLY A 101 -13.94 -9.14 -13.69
N ALA A 102 -14.03 -7.94 -14.28
CA ALA A 102 -14.10 -7.79 -15.73
C ALA A 102 -12.73 -8.10 -16.34
N PRO A 103 -12.54 -9.23 -17.04
CA PRO A 103 -11.26 -9.56 -17.64
C PRO A 103 -11.04 -8.75 -18.91
N ASN A 104 -9.79 -8.47 -19.26
CA ASN A 104 -9.45 -7.99 -20.59
C ASN A 104 -9.58 -9.18 -21.56
N ARG A 105 -10.51 -9.06 -22.53
CA ARG A 105 -10.89 -10.13 -23.45
C ARG A 105 -10.59 -9.70 -24.88
N GLU A 106 -9.68 -10.42 -25.53
CA GLU A 106 -9.53 -10.39 -26.98
C GLU A 106 -8.78 -11.65 -27.44
N GLY A 107 -9.30 -12.38 -28.43
CA GLY A 107 -8.61 -13.54 -29.01
C GLY A 107 -8.79 -14.85 -28.24
N GLN A 108 -7.69 -15.62 -28.12
CA GLN A 108 -7.64 -17.01 -27.63
C GLN A 108 -7.52 -17.17 -26.11
N TYR A 109 -7.24 -16.08 -25.39
CA TYR A 109 -6.97 -16.09 -23.96
C TYR A 109 -7.47 -14.82 -23.28
N THR A 110 -7.60 -14.89 -21.96
CA THR A 110 -8.02 -13.78 -21.11
C THR A 110 -6.82 -13.25 -20.32
N GLN A 111 -6.67 -11.93 -20.26
CA GLN A 111 -5.78 -11.28 -19.31
C GLN A 111 -6.59 -10.86 -18.07
N ALA A 112 -6.46 -11.65 -17.00
CA ALA A 112 -6.97 -11.27 -15.69
C ALA A 112 -6.10 -10.14 -15.12
N SER A 113 -6.75 -9.12 -14.56
CA SER A 113 -6.08 -8.00 -13.92
C SER A 113 -6.66 -7.83 -12.52
N SER A 114 -5.86 -8.12 -11.51
CA SER A 114 -6.19 -7.83 -10.12
C SER A 114 -5.71 -6.43 -9.79
N VAL A 115 -6.50 -5.66 -9.06
CA VAL A 115 -6.26 -4.23 -8.86
C VAL A 115 -6.30 -3.87 -7.38
N LEU A 116 -5.35 -3.04 -6.98
CA LEU A 116 -5.25 -2.41 -5.67
C LEU A 116 -5.34 -0.89 -5.88
N PHE A 117 -6.42 -0.26 -5.42
CA PHE A 117 -6.49 1.20 -5.37
C PHE A 117 -5.60 1.71 -4.25
N TYR A 118 -4.99 2.87 -4.46
CA TYR A 118 -4.30 3.58 -3.40
C TYR A 118 -4.49 5.09 -3.49
N GLU A 119 -4.35 5.74 -2.33
CA GLU A 119 -4.19 7.17 -2.17
C GLU A 119 -3.04 7.40 -1.19
N GLN A 120 -2.21 8.38 -1.49
CA GLN A 120 -1.03 8.80 -0.72
C GLN A 120 -1.10 10.30 -0.46
N ARG A 121 -0.70 10.72 0.73
CA ARG A 121 -0.58 12.13 1.11
C ARG A 121 0.75 12.39 1.81
N VAL A 122 1.48 13.38 1.31
CA VAL A 122 2.82 13.75 1.77
C VAL A 122 2.80 15.10 2.44
N TYR A 123 3.37 15.16 3.64
CA TYR A 123 3.40 16.32 4.51
C TYR A 123 4.83 16.69 4.88
N ILE A 124 5.11 17.99 5.02
CA ILE A 124 6.42 18.45 5.48
C ILE A 124 6.64 18.03 6.94
N ALA A 125 7.75 17.36 7.23
CA ALA A 125 8.03 16.87 8.58
C ALA A 125 8.64 17.92 9.52
N ASN A 126 9.46 18.83 8.99
CA ASN A 126 10.15 19.83 9.80
C ASN A 126 10.21 21.20 9.09
N ASN A 127 10.12 22.27 9.90
CA ASN A 127 10.06 23.69 9.53
C ASN A 127 11.38 24.27 9.02
N ALA A 128 12.15 23.54 8.22
CA ALA A 128 13.37 24.06 7.61
C ALA A 128 13.04 25.02 6.45
N ASP A 129 12.27 26.08 6.69
CA ASP A 129 12.35 27.27 5.85
C ASP A 129 13.66 27.99 6.21
N PRO A 130 14.63 28.12 5.29
CA PRO A 130 15.87 28.84 5.54
C PRO A 130 15.68 30.33 5.88
N ASN A 131 14.49 30.91 5.68
CA ASN A 131 14.20 32.32 5.97
C ASN A 131 13.23 32.55 7.15
N GLY A 132 12.77 31.48 7.82
CA GLY A 132 12.02 31.57 9.07
C GLY A 132 10.68 32.32 9.00
N ALA A 133 10.02 32.40 7.83
CA ALA A 133 8.84 33.23 7.70
C ALA A 133 7.57 32.60 8.30
N GLN A 134 7.39 31.27 8.27
CA GLN A 134 6.24 30.56 8.85
C GLN A 134 6.51 29.05 9.06
N PRO A 135 5.81 28.36 9.98
CA PRO A 135 5.91 26.91 10.09
C PRO A 135 5.12 26.22 8.95
N ILE A 136 5.84 25.71 7.94
CA ILE A 136 5.28 24.89 6.85
C ILE A 136 5.14 23.40 7.22
N GLN A 137 5.61 22.99 8.40
CA GLN A 137 5.44 21.65 8.96
C GLN A 137 3.96 21.26 8.95
N ASN A 138 3.70 19.98 8.71
CA ASN A 138 2.36 19.39 8.59
C ASN A 138 1.55 19.89 7.38
N THR A 139 2.11 20.75 6.53
CA THR A 139 1.45 21.16 5.29
C THR A 139 1.45 20.02 4.29
N LEU A 140 0.27 19.69 3.75
CA LEU A 140 0.13 18.80 2.62
C LEU A 140 0.79 19.44 1.39
N ILE A 141 1.83 18.80 0.88
CA ILE A 141 2.58 19.30 -0.29
C ILE A 141 2.39 18.45 -1.54
N HIS A 142 1.95 17.21 -1.36
CA HIS A 142 1.69 16.30 -2.45
C HIS A 142 0.60 15.33 -2.04
N ALA A 143 -0.26 15.00 -2.99
CA ALA A 143 -1.18 13.89 -2.89
C ALA A 143 -1.14 13.15 -4.22
N GLU A 144 -1.18 11.83 -4.20
CA GLU A 144 -1.35 11.03 -5.42
C GLU A 144 -2.38 9.94 -5.17
N ASN A 145 -3.13 9.60 -6.20
CA ASN A 145 -4.00 8.44 -6.18
C ASN A 145 -3.81 7.64 -7.46
N GLY A 146 -4.08 6.34 -7.37
CA GLY A 146 -3.87 5.47 -8.51
C GLY A 146 -4.18 4.01 -8.24
N THR A 147 -3.60 3.16 -9.08
CA THR A 147 -3.77 1.71 -8.99
C THR A 147 -2.43 1.00 -9.09
N TRP A 148 -2.31 -0.09 -8.34
CA TRP A 148 -1.42 -1.18 -8.68
C TRP A 148 -2.21 -2.28 -9.35
N LEU A 149 -1.63 -2.89 -10.39
CA LEU A 149 -2.23 -4.02 -11.08
C LEU A 149 -1.28 -5.21 -11.09
N TYR A 150 -1.85 -6.40 -11.00
CA TYR A 150 -1.16 -7.67 -11.20
C TYR A 150 -1.88 -8.45 -12.30
N HIS A 151 -1.11 -8.89 -13.30
CA HIS A 151 -1.63 -9.50 -14.52
C HIS A 151 -1.35 -10.99 -14.58
N VAL A 152 -2.37 -11.77 -14.98
CA VAL A 152 -2.24 -13.20 -15.24
C VAL A 152 -2.92 -13.54 -16.56
N ILE A 153 -2.21 -14.24 -17.44
CA ILE A 153 -2.80 -14.85 -18.63
C ILE A 153 -3.44 -16.17 -18.23
N GLN A 154 -4.70 -16.37 -18.63
CA GLN A 154 -5.46 -17.59 -18.39
C GLN A 154 -6.31 -17.94 -19.60
N ASN A 155 -6.89 -19.15 -19.61
CA ASN A 155 -7.82 -19.57 -20.64
C ASN A 155 -8.98 -18.56 -20.78
N GLN A 156 -9.44 -18.36 -22.01
CA GLN A 156 -10.53 -17.44 -22.30
C GLN A 156 -11.80 -17.87 -21.55
N VAL A 157 -12.43 -16.96 -20.81
CA VAL A 157 -13.70 -17.23 -20.12
C VAL A 157 -14.87 -17.09 -21.11
N GLU A 158 -15.88 -17.96 -20.99
CA GLU A 158 -17.10 -17.89 -21.80
C GLU A 158 -17.89 -16.59 -21.54
N GLY A 159 -18.01 -15.74 -22.55
CA GLY A 159 -18.86 -14.53 -22.49
C GLY A 159 -18.61 -13.62 -21.27
N PRO A 160 -19.52 -12.67 -20.99
CA PRO A 160 -19.42 -11.81 -19.82
C PRO A 160 -19.65 -12.52 -18.48
N TYR A 161 -20.42 -13.62 -18.47
CA TYR A 161 -20.89 -14.31 -17.25
C TYR A 161 -20.97 -15.84 -17.39
N GLY A 162 -20.33 -16.43 -18.40
CA GLY A 162 -20.37 -17.88 -18.60
C GLY A 162 -19.56 -18.61 -17.52
N PRO A 163 -20.00 -19.81 -17.10
CA PRO A 163 -19.37 -20.54 -16.00
C PRO A 163 -18.09 -21.29 -16.40
N GLY A 164 -17.75 -21.29 -17.70
CA GLY A 164 -16.68 -22.12 -18.27
C GLY A 164 -15.58 -21.35 -19.00
N PHE A 165 -14.69 -22.13 -19.60
CA PHE A 165 -13.64 -21.64 -20.48
C PHE A 165 -13.97 -21.99 -21.93
N VAL A 166 -13.65 -21.09 -22.85
CA VAL A 166 -13.62 -21.40 -24.28
C VAL A 166 -12.46 -22.37 -24.50
N LEU A 167 -12.79 -23.56 -25.00
CA LEU A 167 -11.79 -24.56 -25.36
C LEU A 167 -10.98 -24.06 -26.55
N ASP A 168 -9.67 -23.91 -26.36
CA ASP A 168 -8.71 -23.69 -27.43
C ASP A 168 -7.67 -24.83 -27.42
N SER A 169 -7.40 -25.41 -28.59
CA SER A 169 -6.40 -26.45 -28.76
C SER A 169 -4.97 -25.91 -28.83
N ASN A 170 -4.81 -24.60 -29.00
CA ASN A 170 -3.51 -23.95 -29.03
C ASN A 170 -3.03 -23.61 -27.61
N PRO A 171 -1.73 -23.78 -27.31
CA PRO A 171 -1.19 -23.31 -26.04
C PRO A 171 -1.33 -21.79 -25.93
N ILE A 172 -1.92 -21.32 -24.83
CA ILE A 172 -1.98 -19.89 -24.53
C ILE A 172 -0.58 -19.35 -24.17
N PRO A 173 -0.29 -18.06 -24.42
CA PRO A 173 0.99 -17.46 -24.04
C PRO A 173 1.22 -17.50 -22.52
N LEU A 174 2.49 -17.61 -22.12
CA LEU A 174 2.87 -17.40 -20.73
C LEU A 174 2.93 -15.91 -20.42
N GLN A 175 2.43 -15.51 -19.24
CA GLN A 175 2.58 -14.15 -18.75
C GLN A 175 4.08 -13.79 -18.65
N ASN A 176 4.49 -12.69 -19.28
CA ASN A 176 5.85 -12.17 -19.13
C ASN A 176 6.04 -11.65 -17.69
N PRO A 177 6.97 -12.23 -16.89
CA PRO A 177 7.20 -11.78 -15.52
C PRO A 177 7.76 -10.35 -15.43
N ALA A 178 8.39 -9.83 -16.49
CA ALA A 178 8.98 -8.50 -16.52
C ALA A 178 7.96 -7.35 -16.70
N THR A 179 6.72 -7.68 -17.07
CA THR A 179 5.62 -6.72 -17.26
C THR A 179 4.35 -7.17 -16.54
N GLN A 180 4.52 -8.03 -15.52
CA GLN A 180 3.41 -8.65 -14.80
C GLN A 180 2.71 -7.67 -13.85
N TYR A 181 3.39 -6.60 -13.44
CA TYR A 181 2.87 -5.63 -12.50
C TYR A 181 2.93 -4.23 -13.08
N ASN A 182 1.89 -3.44 -12.79
CA ASN A 182 1.81 -2.05 -13.23
C ASN A 182 1.50 -1.12 -12.04
N LYS A 183 2.11 0.06 -12.02
CA LYS A 183 1.67 1.20 -11.17
C LYS A 183 1.13 2.29 -12.08
N GLN A 184 -0.12 2.68 -11.88
CA GLN A 184 -0.74 3.84 -12.50
C GLN A 184 -0.84 4.97 -11.48
N ILE A 185 -0.52 6.18 -11.90
CA ILE A 185 -0.52 7.36 -11.04
C ILE A 185 -1.26 8.48 -11.76
N SER A 186 -2.20 9.10 -11.05
CA SER A 186 -2.69 10.43 -11.38
C SER A 186 -2.01 11.43 -10.46
N VAL A 187 -1.10 12.22 -11.02
CA VAL A 187 -0.42 13.28 -10.28
C VAL A 187 -1.28 14.54 -10.41
N PRO A 188 -1.69 15.21 -9.32
CA PRO A 188 -2.51 16.43 -9.33
C PRO A 188 -1.77 17.67 -9.84
N HIS A 189 -0.74 17.45 -10.67
CA HIS A 189 -0.03 18.41 -11.50
C HIS A 189 -0.31 18.16 -12.99
N GLY A 190 -1.38 17.42 -13.35
CA GLY A 190 -1.70 17.17 -14.77
C GLY A 190 -0.79 16.15 -15.46
N VAL A 191 -0.25 15.19 -14.70
CA VAL A 191 0.57 14.10 -15.25
C VAL A 191 -0.09 12.77 -14.96
N SER A 192 -0.26 11.95 -16.00
CA SER A 192 -0.68 10.55 -15.89
C SER A 192 0.51 9.65 -16.18
N VAL A 193 0.80 8.72 -15.29
CA VAL A 193 1.95 7.83 -15.40
C VAL A 193 1.49 6.38 -15.41
N LEU A 194 2.00 5.58 -16.35
CA LEU A 194 1.90 4.13 -16.35
C LEU A 194 3.33 3.56 -16.29
N MET A 195 3.65 2.89 -15.20
CA MET A 195 4.88 2.13 -15.04
C MET A 195 4.56 0.64 -15.11
N THR A 196 5.35 -0.12 -15.89
CA THR A 196 5.24 -1.58 -15.98
C THR A 196 6.49 -2.22 -15.40
N GLY A 197 6.41 -3.44 -14.89
CA GLY A 197 7.57 -4.11 -14.29
C GLY A 197 7.33 -5.47 -13.66
N GLY A 198 8.28 -5.83 -12.80
CA GLY A 198 8.56 -7.20 -12.37
C GLY A 198 9.87 -7.73 -12.98
N PRO A 199 10.22 -9.01 -12.73
CA PRO A 199 9.60 -9.90 -11.76
C PRO A 199 9.83 -9.42 -10.32
N VAL A 200 9.12 -10.03 -9.37
CA VAL A 200 9.39 -9.85 -7.95
C VAL A 200 10.77 -10.44 -7.63
N ALA A 201 11.59 -9.68 -6.92
CA ALA A 201 12.81 -10.17 -6.30
C ALA A 201 12.55 -10.45 -4.82
N SER A 202 13.20 -11.47 -4.27
CA SER A 202 13.13 -11.78 -2.84
C SER A 202 14.51 -12.03 -2.28
N GLY A 203 14.70 -11.74 -0.99
CA GLY A 203 15.97 -11.94 -0.30
C GLY A 203 15.80 -11.97 1.22
N THR A 204 16.93 -12.07 1.90
CA THR A 204 17.04 -11.99 3.37
C THR A 204 18.11 -10.96 3.72
N GLY A 205 18.07 -10.46 4.95
CA GLY A 205 18.91 -9.33 5.35
C GLY A 205 18.48 -8.02 4.67
N ASN A 206 19.26 -6.96 4.89
CA ASN A 206 18.93 -5.63 4.41
C ASN A 206 18.90 -5.58 2.87
N PRO A 207 17.81 -5.11 2.23
CA PRO A 207 17.82 -4.87 0.80
C PRO A 207 18.81 -3.77 0.41
N VAL A 208 19.17 -3.77 -0.87
CA VAL A 208 19.99 -2.72 -1.49
C VAL A 208 19.08 -1.78 -2.28
N PHE A 209 19.24 -0.48 -2.05
CA PHE A 209 18.46 0.55 -2.72
C PHE A 209 19.24 1.12 -3.93
N PRO A 210 18.54 1.41 -5.04
CA PRO A 210 19.07 2.26 -6.09
C PRO A 210 19.63 3.57 -5.53
N THR A 211 20.83 3.95 -5.95
CA THR A 211 21.46 5.23 -5.57
C THR A 211 21.28 6.26 -6.67
N ALA A 212 21.30 7.53 -6.29
CA ALA A 212 21.22 8.63 -7.22
C ALA A 212 22.42 8.64 -8.18
N ASP A 213 22.16 8.82 -9.48
CA ASP A 213 23.23 9.01 -10.46
C ASP A 213 23.92 10.36 -10.21
N ARG A 214 25.12 10.31 -9.62
CA ARG A 214 25.95 11.47 -9.28
C ARG A 214 26.47 12.25 -10.50
N THR A 215 26.18 11.79 -11.72
CA THR A 215 26.45 12.52 -12.96
C THR A 215 25.27 13.37 -13.43
N LYS A 216 24.12 13.29 -12.76
CA LYS A 216 22.89 14.01 -13.10
C LYS A 216 22.57 15.08 -12.07
N LEU A 217 21.97 16.18 -12.53
CA LEU A 217 21.48 17.22 -11.62
C LEU A 217 20.30 16.68 -10.78
N PRO A 218 20.11 17.17 -9.56
CA PRO A 218 20.99 18.07 -8.82
C PRO A 218 22.17 17.35 -8.13
N PHE A 219 22.27 16.02 -8.23
CA PHE A 219 23.22 15.17 -7.50
C PHE A 219 24.69 15.26 -7.93
N THR A 220 25.00 16.01 -8.99
CA THR A 220 26.38 16.44 -9.30
C THR A 220 26.97 17.32 -8.21
N ASP A 221 26.12 18.00 -7.42
CA ASP A 221 26.53 18.67 -6.20
C ASP A 221 26.69 17.61 -5.09
N PRO A 222 27.90 17.39 -4.56
CA PRO A 222 28.16 16.36 -3.55
C PRO A 222 27.52 16.67 -2.19
N THR A 223 27.03 17.89 -1.97
CA THR A 223 26.31 18.26 -0.74
C THR A 223 24.87 17.78 -0.74
N ILE A 224 24.32 17.41 -1.90
CA ILE A 224 22.96 16.87 -2.01
C ILE A 224 22.94 15.44 -1.48
N ILE A 225 22.12 15.24 -0.44
CA ILE A 225 21.90 13.94 0.17
C ILE A 225 21.12 13.06 -0.80
N ASP A 226 21.60 11.82 -0.97
CA ASP A 226 20.91 10.79 -1.72
C ASP A 226 19.81 10.16 -0.86
N PRO A 227 18.52 10.23 -1.25
CA PRO A 227 17.42 9.69 -0.44
C PRO A 227 17.55 8.22 -0.07
N SER A 228 18.26 7.41 -0.86
CA SER A 228 18.53 6.00 -0.50
C SER A 228 19.28 5.84 0.84
N THR A 229 20.04 6.86 1.25
CA THR A 229 20.77 6.85 2.52
C THR A 229 19.83 6.85 3.73
N TYR A 230 18.63 7.45 3.63
CA TYR A 230 17.64 7.41 4.69
C TYR A 230 17.06 6.00 4.88
N LEU A 231 16.83 5.28 3.78
CA LEU A 231 16.39 3.87 3.82
C LEU A 231 17.46 2.98 4.47
N THR A 232 18.72 3.11 4.04
CA THR A 232 19.84 2.37 4.62
C THR A 232 20.07 2.72 6.09
N GLN A 233 19.97 4.00 6.47
CA GLN A 233 20.15 4.43 7.86
C GLN A 233 19.04 3.89 8.78
N GLN A 234 17.80 3.80 8.28
CA GLN A 234 16.70 3.21 9.04
C GLN A 234 17.00 1.73 9.35
N LEU A 235 17.44 0.95 8.36
CA LEU A 235 17.80 -0.45 8.56
C LEU A 235 19.00 -0.61 9.51
N ASN A 236 20.02 0.23 9.39
CA ASN A 236 21.15 0.25 10.32
C ASN A 236 20.71 0.57 11.75
N THR A 237 19.74 1.46 11.92
CA THR A 237 19.16 1.81 13.23
C THR A 237 18.44 0.61 13.82
N LEU A 238 17.63 -0.11 13.04
CA LEU A 238 17.01 -1.37 13.48
C LEU A 238 18.06 -2.41 13.86
N ASN A 239 19.11 -2.61 13.06
CA ASN A 239 20.16 -3.58 13.37
C ASN A 239 20.89 -3.24 14.66
N SER A 240 21.10 -1.95 14.95
CA SER A 240 21.69 -1.49 16.22
C SER A 240 20.83 -1.83 17.44
N GLN A 241 19.53 -2.04 17.24
CA GLN A 241 18.56 -2.46 18.24
C GLN A 241 18.36 -3.98 18.27
N GLY A 242 19.12 -4.75 17.47
CA GLY A 242 18.97 -6.19 17.33
C GLY A 242 17.80 -6.63 16.46
N ILE A 243 17.17 -5.70 15.74
CA ILE A 243 16.08 -5.99 14.79
C ILE A 243 16.69 -6.15 13.39
N THR A 244 16.40 -7.26 12.74
CA THR A 244 16.94 -7.60 11.41
C THR A 244 15.81 -7.80 10.41
N VAL A 245 16.11 -7.60 9.13
CA VAL A 245 15.21 -8.02 8.04
C VAL A 245 15.37 -9.53 7.86
N ASP A 246 14.36 -10.29 8.28
CA ASP A 246 14.35 -11.74 8.13
C ASP A 246 14.13 -12.12 6.66
N SER A 247 13.22 -11.42 6.00
CA SER A 247 12.96 -11.57 4.57
C SER A 247 12.43 -10.28 3.97
N TYR A 248 12.69 -10.09 2.69
CA TYR A 248 12.04 -9.04 1.90
C TYR A 248 11.59 -9.57 0.55
N SER A 249 10.56 -8.91 0.00
CA SER A 249 10.18 -9.01 -1.41
C SER A 249 10.08 -7.61 -1.99
N SER A 250 10.57 -7.44 -3.21
CA SER A 250 10.62 -6.15 -3.87
C SER A 250 10.12 -6.21 -5.30
N ILE A 251 9.55 -5.11 -5.76
CA ILE A 251 9.16 -4.93 -7.14
C ILE A 251 9.59 -3.59 -7.69
N THR A 252 10.17 -3.61 -8.89
CA THR A 252 10.54 -2.41 -9.65
C THR A 252 9.62 -2.27 -10.84
N VAL A 253 9.06 -1.08 -11.02
CA VAL A 253 8.27 -0.68 -12.20
C VAL A 253 8.85 0.59 -12.81
N SER A 254 8.75 0.74 -14.13
CA SER A 254 9.33 1.86 -14.87
C SER A 254 8.47 2.26 -16.06
N THR A 255 8.44 3.55 -16.38
CA THR A 255 7.80 4.07 -17.60
C THR A 255 8.61 3.72 -18.85
N SER A 256 9.88 3.33 -18.68
CA SER A 256 10.77 2.93 -19.78
C SER A 256 10.66 1.45 -20.13
N ASN A 257 9.94 0.67 -19.33
CA ASN A 257 9.64 -0.72 -19.64
C ASN A 257 8.55 -0.81 -20.72
N GLU A 258 8.45 -1.95 -21.39
CA GLU A 258 7.44 -2.17 -22.43
C GLU A 258 6.02 -1.91 -21.90
N GLY A 259 5.24 -1.11 -22.63
CA GLY A 259 3.90 -0.67 -22.24
C GLY A 259 3.87 0.50 -21.24
N GLY A 260 5.01 0.93 -20.71
CA GLY A 260 5.13 2.11 -19.84
C GLY A 260 5.00 3.42 -20.61
N ALA A 261 4.47 4.46 -19.95
CA ALA A 261 4.29 5.79 -20.55
C ALA A 261 4.15 6.91 -19.52
N VAL A 262 4.47 8.13 -19.95
CA VAL A 262 4.13 9.38 -19.25
C VAL A 262 3.30 10.25 -20.19
N SER A 263 2.14 10.70 -19.71
CA SER A 263 1.31 11.68 -20.40
C SER A 263 1.29 12.98 -19.57
N ASN A 264 1.77 14.06 -20.18
CA ASN A 264 1.79 15.40 -19.59
C ASN A 264 0.70 16.24 -20.27
N ILE A 265 -0.05 17.06 -19.54
CA ILE A 265 -0.89 18.08 -20.18
C ILE A 265 -0.01 19.21 -20.76
N ASN A 266 -0.64 20.18 -21.42
CA ASN A 266 0.05 21.20 -22.21
C ASN A 266 1.00 22.08 -21.37
N PHE A 267 0.65 22.36 -20.12
CA PHE A 267 1.46 23.22 -19.25
C PHE A 267 2.80 22.55 -18.91
N GLU A 268 2.77 21.29 -18.50
CA GLU A 268 3.92 20.49 -18.08
C GLU A 268 4.83 20.24 -19.27
N ASN A 269 4.27 19.96 -20.46
CA ASN A 269 5.06 19.88 -21.70
C ASN A 269 5.83 21.18 -22.01
N SER A 270 5.34 22.33 -21.54
CA SER A 270 5.93 23.64 -21.80
C SER A 270 6.91 24.09 -20.72
N PHE A 271 6.66 23.73 -19.45
CA PHE A 271 7.32 24.37 -18.31
C PHE A 271 7.93 23.42 -17.28
N GLY A 272 7.53 22.16 -17.23
CA GLY A 272 7.96 21.23 -16.18
C GLY A 272 7.55 19.80 -16.51
N LYS A 273 8.20 19.22 -17.52
CA LYS A 273 7.79 17.94 -18.09
C LYS A 273 8.35 16.79 -17.27
N VAL A 274 7.50 15.81 -16.96
CA VAL A 274 7.96 14.49 -16.51
C VAL A 274 8.36 13.68 -17.74
N LEU A 275 9.63 13.28 -17.83
CA LEU A 275 10.16 12.49 -18.93
C LEU A 275 10.04 10.99 -18.70
N SER A 276 10.37 10.57 -17.48
CA SER A 276 10.31 9.18 -17.08
C SER A 276 10.19 9.08 -15.58
N MET A 277 9.74 7.91 -15.14
CA MET A 277 9.57 7.60 -13.74
C MET A 277 9.87 6.12 -13.52
N ASN A 278 10.53 5.80 -12.42
CA ASN A 278 10.68 4.43 -11.93
C ASN A 278 10.58 4.42 -10.42
N THR A 279 10.12 3.30 -9.87
CA THR A 279 10.06 3.12 -8.43
C THR A 279 10.31 1.66 -8.07
N THR A 280 10.98 1.45 -6.95
CA THR A 280 11.13 0.13 -6.33
C THR A 280 10.49 0.15 -4.96
N TRP A 281 9.60 -0.81 -4.72
CA TRP A 281 8.87 -1.01 -3.47
C TRP A 281 9.36 -2.29 -2.81
N TYR A 282 9.61 -2.26 -1.51
CA TYR A 282 10.13 -3.34 -0.69
C TYR A 282 9.18 -3.59 0.46
N VAL A 283 8.69 -4.82 0.59
CA VAL A 283 8.00 -5.29 1.81
C VAL A 283 8.98 -6.14 2.58
N GLU A 284 9.17 -5.78 3.84
CA GLU A 284 10.19 -6.37 4.71
C GLU A 284 9.53 -6.91 5.96
N ASN A 285 9.78 -8.19 6.24
CA ASN A 285 9.40 -8.83 7.50
C ASN A 285 10.59 -8.77 8.45
N LEU A 286 10.40 -8.15 9.61
CA LEU A 286 11.43 -7.92 10.60
C LEU A 286 11.43 -9.03 11.67
N SER A 287 12.59 -9.26 12.28
CA SER A 287 12.78 -10.30 13.31
C SER A 287 11.97 -10.11 14.58
N ASN A 288 11.45 -8.90 14.80
CA ASN A 288 10.51 -8.60 15.87
C ASN A 288 9.03 -8.84 15.47
N GLY A 289 8.78 -9.51 14.34
CA GLY A 289 7.45 -9.84 13.83
C GLY A 289 6.67 -8.67 13.25
N THR A 290 7.28 -7.49 13.09
CA THR A 290 6.64 -6.35 12.41
C THR A 290 6.97 -6.34 10.92
N THR A 291 6.13 -5.68 10.13
CA THR A 291 6.34 -5.49 8.69
C THR A 291 6.53 -4.01 8.41
N GLN A 292 7.50 -3.68 7.55
CA GLN A 292 7.68 -2.33 7.03
C GLN A 292 7.61 -2.31 5.50
N LEU A 293 7.25 -1.16 4.97
CA LEU A 293 7.24 -0.86 3.55
C LEU A 293 8.27 0.23 3.28
N GLN A 294 9.25 -0.05 2.41
CA GLN A 294 10.17 0.96 1.92
C GLN A 294 9.95 1.17 0.43
N TYR A 295 10.08 2.41 -0.03
CA TYR A 295 10.19 2.67 -1.45
C TYR A 295 11.21 3.74 -1.76
N ILE A 296 11.70 3.68 -2.99
CA ILE A 296 12.41 4.78 -3.63
C ILE A 296 11.80 5.03 -5.00
N GLN A 297 11.60 6.29 -5.32
CA GLN A 297 10.97 6.75 -6.54
C GLN A 297 11.89 7.77 -7.19
N ASN A 298 12.21 7.56 -8.46
CA ASN A 298 13.07 8.43 -9.24
C ASN A 298 12.28 8.95 -10.44
N ILE A 299 12.11 10.27 -10.48
CA ILE A 299 11.40 11.02 -11.51
C ILE A 299 12.43 11.85 -12.26
N VAL A 300 12.44 11.74 -13.59
CA VAL A 300 13.24 12.63 -14.43
C VAL A 300 12.36 13.81 -14.86
N LEU A 301 12.62 14.95 -14.25
CA LEU A 301 11.97 16.23 -14.57
C LEU A 301 12.79 16.98 -15.60
N GLN A 302 12.12 17.70 -16.50
CA GLN A 302 12.76 18.63 -17.43
C GLN A 302 12.14 20.01 -17.29
N PHE A 303 12.99 20.98 -16.95
CA PHE A 303 12.63 22.39 -16.89
C PHE A 303 13.36 23.18 -17.97
N VAL A 304 12.83 24.34 -18.33
CA VAL A 304 13.56 25.32 -19.14
C VAL A 304 14.32 26.24 -18.20
N ILE A 305 15.64 26.04 -18.11
CA ILE A 305 16.54 26.84 -17.27
C ILE A 305 17.38 27.71 -18.19
N ASN A 306 17.31 29.04 -18.02
CA ASN A 306 18.03 30.00 -18.86
C ASN A 306 17.83 29.77 -20.37
N GLY A 307 16.60 29.42 -20.77
CA GLY A 307 16.22 29.14 -22.16
C GLY A 307 16.60 27.74 -22.67
N MET A 308 17.23 26.90 -21.84
CA MET A 308 17.68 25.56 -22.23
C MET A 308 16.92 24.45 -21.49
N PRO A 309 16.45 23.42 -22.21
CA PRO A 309 16.00 22.16 -21.61
C PRO A 309 17.05 21.57 -20.68
N THR A 310 16.74 21.47 -19.39
CA THR A 310 17.64 20.93 -18.37
C THR A 310 16.91 19.83 -17.61
N GLN A 311 17.54 18.65 -17.52
CA GLN A 311 16.99 17.50 -16.84
C GLN A 311 17.51 17.41 -15.41
N PHE A 312 16.62 17.02 -14.50
CA PHE A 312 16.91 16.81 -13.11
C PHE A 312 16.32 15.48 -12.64
N LEU A 313 17.03 14.82 -11.75
CA LEU A 313 16.47 13.75 -10.93
C LEU A 313 15.75 14.40 -9.76
N HIS A 314 14.48 14.03 -9.60
CA HIS A 314 13.69 14.23 -8.40
C HIS A 314 13.51 12.86 -7.76
N ILE A 315 14.11 12.67 -6.59
CA ILE A 315 14.11 11.38 -5.90
C ILE A 315 13.42 11.54 -4.56
N ASP A 316 12.46 10.66 -4.30
CA ASP A 316 11.75 10.52 -3.04
C ASP A 316 11.99 9.12 -2.49
N ALA A 317 12.23 9.01 -1.19
CA ALA A 317 12.33 7.72 -0.52
C ALA A 317 11.68 7.80 0.86
N ASN A 318 11.03 6.72 1.28
CA ASN A 318 10.44 6.63 2.61
C ASN A 318 10.42 5.20 3.17
N THR A 319 10.36 5.11 4.50
CA THR A 319 10.02 3.92 5.27
C THR A 319 8.69 4.12 5.96
N LEU A 320 7.73 3.22 5.78
CA LEU A 320 6.44 3.23 6.42
C LEU A 320 6.21 1.97 7.25
N GLN A 321 5.40 2.10 8.30
CA GLN A 321 4.94 1.01 9.15
C GLN A 321 3.46 0.75 8.90
N LEU A 322 3.08 -0.53 8.86
CA LEU A 322 1.67 -0.92 8.79
C LEU A 322 0.98 -0.50 10.09
N VAL A 323 -0.07 0.29 10.00
CA VAL A 323 -0.88 0.71 11.16
C VAL A 323 -2.27 0.07 11.15
N GLU A 324 -2.71 -0.40 9.99
CA GLU A 324 -4.00 -1.03 9.82
C GLU A 324 -4.02 -1.95 8.61
N THR A 325 -4.69 -3.10 8.70
CA THR A 325 -4.91 -4.01 7.57
C THR A 325 -6.28 -4.67 7.62
N PHE A 326 -6.61 -5.36 6.53
CA PHE A 326 -7.88 -6.04 6.34
C PHE A 326 -7.62 -7.48 5.91
N VAL A 327 -8.12 -8.45 6.68
CA VAL A 327 -7.92 -9.88 6.42
C VAL A 327 -9.25 -10.59 6.16
N PRO A 328 -9.36 -11.39 5.07
CA PRO A 328 -10.51 -12.27 4.90
C PRO A 328 -10.39 -13.47 5.85
N VAL A 329 -11.48 -13.84 6.48
CA VAL A 329 -11.58 -15.01 7.38
C VAL A 329 -12.67 -15.93 6.83
N ASN A 330 -12.28 -17.07 6.28
CA ASN A 330 -13.18 -18.06 5.70
C ASN A 330 -13.82 -18.93 6.79
N ALA A 331 -15.11 -19.22 6.65
CA ALA A 331 -15.85 -20.02 7.64
C ALA A 331 -15.41 -21.50 7.66
N ASN A 332 -14.81 -22.00 6.59
CA ASN A 332 -14.42 -23.40 6.46
C ASN A 332 -12.94 -23.67 6.80
N GLN A 333 -12.26 -22.73 7.47
CA GLN A 333 -10.84 -22.83 7.80
C GLN A 333 -10.57 -22.52 9.28
N ALA A 334 -9.88 -23.45 9.94
CA ALA A 334 -9.43 -23.28 11.31
C ALA A 334 -8.22 -22.33 11.38
N TRP A 335 -8.18 -21.47 12.42
CA TRP A 335 -7.02 -20.67 12.84
C TRP A 335 -6.19 -20.05 11.71
N GLN A 336 -6.82 -19.19 10.93
CA GLN A 336 -6.22 -18.49 9.80
C GLN A 336 -5.23 -17.43 10.29
N ASN A 337 -3.98 -17.52 9.83
CA ASN A 337 -2.93 -16.56 10.18
C ASN A 337 -3.23 -15.21 9.51
N THR A 338 -3.21 -14.14 10.29
CA THR A 338 -3.46 -12.77 9.79
C THR A 338 -2.21 -12.11 9.18
N GLY A 339 -1.03 -12.71 9.37
CA GLY A 339 0.26 -12.09 9.06
C GLY A 339 0.73 -11.09 10.13
N ILE A 340 -0.11 -10.78 11.13
CA ILE A 340 0.20 -9.84 12.20
C ILE A 340 0.75 -10.58 13.42
N ALA A 341 1.89 -10.14 13.95
CA ALA A 341 2.42 -10.63 15.21
C ALA A 341 2.13 -9.65 16.36
N VAL A 342 1.53 -10.15 17.44
CA VAL A 342 1.37 -9.39 18.68
C VAL A 342 2.69 -9.42 19.43
N GLN A 343 3.19 -8.23 19.80
CA GLN A 343 4.39 -8.06 20.62
C GLN A 343 4.02 -7.66 22.05
N PRO A 344 4.82 -8.06 23.05
CA PRO A 344 4.62 -7.60 24.42
C PRO A 344 4.57 -6.07 24.49
N GLY A 345 3.46 -5.51 25.00
CA GLY A 345 3.27 -4.07 25.14
C GLY A 345 2.58 -3.38 23.97
N ASN A 346 2.43 -4.04 22.81
CA ASN A 346 1.62 -3.55 21.70
C ASN A 346 0.19 -4.07 21.83
N THR A 347 -0.79 -3.20 21.57
CA THR A 347 -2.21 -3.57 21.66
C THR A 347 -2.82 -3.55 20.28
N ILE A 348 -3.18 -4.72 19.78
CA ILE A 348 -3.83 -4.86 18.48
C ILE A 348 -5.34 -4.85 18.70
N THR A 349 -6.05 -4.03 17.93
CA THR A 349 -7.52 -3.97 17.96
C THR A 349 -8.09 -4.69 16.75
N VAL A 350 -9.03 -5.60 16.98
CA VAL A 350 -9.70 -6.38 15.94
C VAL A 350 -11.19 -6.04 15.91
N SER A 351 -11.74 -5.79 14.73
CA SER A 351 -13.17 -5.53 14.54
C SER A 351 -13.69 -6.13 13.24
N TYR A 352 -14.96 -6.52 13.24
CA TYR A 352 -15.68 -6.88 12.03
C TYR A 352 -15.83 -5.66 11.11
N GLU A 353 -15.60 -5.84 9.81
CA GLU A 353 -15.82 -4.80 8.80
C GLU A 353 -17.04 -5.14 7.93
N SER A 354 -17.05 -6.33 7.32
CA SER A 354 -18.14 -6.76 6.43
C SER A 354 -18.13 -8.28 6.19
N GLY A 355 -19.03 -8.77 5.33
CA GLY A 355 -19.18 -10.19 5.02
C GLY A 355 -20.16 -10.88 5.95
N LEU A 356 -20.56 -12.09 5.57
CA LEU A 356 -21.47 -12.93 6.33
C LEU A 356 -21.03 -14.38 6.18
N TRP A 357 -21.26 -15.18 7.22
CA TRP A 357 -20.97 -16.61 7.20
C TRP A 357 -21.97 -17.43 8.01
N THR A 358 -21.87 -18.76 7.95
CA THR A 358 -22.56 -19.67 8.85
C THR A 358 -21.65 -20.84 9.24
N ALA A 359 -21.83 -21.32 10.46
CA ALA A 359 -21.26 -22.56 10.99
C ALA A 359 -22.22 -23.76 10.80
N ASP A 360 -23.48 -23.50 10.45
CA ASP A 360 -24.45 -24.56 10.15
C ASP A 360 -25.55 -23.97 9.25
N PRO A 361 -25.62 -24.36 7.97
CA PRO A 361 -26.67 -23.92 7.04
C PRO A 361 -28.10 -24.32 7.44
N GLN A 362 -28.29 -25.19 8.42
CA GLN A 362 -29.60 -25.57 8.95
C GLN A 362 -30.08 -24.63 10.08
N THR A 363 -29.18 -23.81 10.61
CA THR A 363 -29.52 -22.81 11.65
C THR A 363 -29.92 -21.47 11.05
N ASN A 364 -30.50 -20.58 11.86
CA ASN A 364 -30.91 -19.23 11.46
C ASN A 364 -31.80 -19.18 10.18
N ASN A 365 -32.61 -20.23 9.97
CA ASN A 365 -33.40 -20.42 8.75
C ASN A 365 -32.55 -20.42 7.45
N GLY A 366 -31.30 -20.89 7.52
CA GLY A 366 -30.34 -20.91 6.42
C GLY A 366 -29.72 -19.56 6.08
N ASN A 367 -30.00 -18.51 6.86
CA ASN A 367 -29.38 -17.21 6.64
C ASN A 367 -27.98 -17.15 7.25
N LEU A 368 -27.03 -16.62 6.47
CA LEU A 368 -25.72 -16.23 6.97
C LEU A 368 -25.85 -15.08 7.99
N TYR A 369 -24.89 -14.96 8.88
CA TYR A 369 -24.85 -13.97 9.96
C TYR A 369 -23.47 -13.30 10.06
N ASP A 370 -23.42 -12.20 10.83
CA ASP A 370 -22.21 -11.41 11.05
C ASP A 370 -21.25 -12.08 12.06
N ALA A 371 -20.22 -11.34 12.48
CA ALA A 371 -19.21 -11.84 13.38
C ALA A 371 -19.73 -12.15 14.80
N ASN A 372 -20.93 -11.71 15.20
CA ASN A 372 -21.51 -12.11 16.49
C ASN A 372 -22.01 -13.56 16.50
N GLY A 373 -22.03 -14.25 15.36
CA GLY A 373 -22.47 -15.64 15.27
C GLY A 373 -23.98 -15.82 15.20
N CYS A 374 -24.42 -17.07 15.16
CA CYS A 374 -25.82 -17.45 15.00
C CYS A 374 -26.67 -16.93 16.17
N PRO A 375 -27.70 -16.09 15.91
CA PRO A 375 -28.58 -15.60 16.96
C PRO A 375 -29.27 -16.73 17.72
N GLY A 376 -29.22 -16.69 19.04
CA GLY A 376 -29.96 -17.61 19.91
C GLY A 376 -29.36 -19.01 20.08
N ILE A 377 -28.20 -19.30 19.48
CA ILE A 377 -27.48 -20.58 19.66
C ILE A 377 -26.18 -20.33 20.41
N ILE A 378 -26.21 -20.54 21.72
CA ILE A 378 -25.02 -20.47 22.58
C ILE A 378 -24.43 -21.86 22.72
N VAL A 379 -23.13 -21.99 22.44
CA VAL A 379 -22.43 -23.29 22.53
C VAL A 379 -21.93 -23.53 23.94
N THR A 380 -22.16 -24.73 24.45
CA THR A 380 -21.73 -25.15 25.81
C THR A 380 -20.88 -26.42 25.77
N GLN A 381 -20.68 -26.99 24.59
CA GLN A 381 -19.91 -28.21 24.36
C GLN A 381 -18.41 -27.95 24.51
N SER A 382 -17.65 -28.89 25.06
CA SER A 382 -16.22 -28.71 25.36
C SER A 382 -15.29 -28.76 24.15
N GLY A 383 -15.73 -29.36 23.04
CA GLY A 383 -14.95 -29.38 21.78
C GLY A 383 -14.96 -28.06 21.01
N TYR A 384 -15.76 -27.07 21.43
CA TYR A 384 -15.74 -25.73 20.83
C TYR A 384 -14.58 -24.90 21.39
N PRO A 385 -13.93 -24.05 20.57
CA PRO A 385 -12.83 -23.19 21.02
C PRO A 385 -13.18 -22.28 22.19
N ILE A 386 -14.39 -21.69 22.15
CA ILE A 386 -14.92 -20.84 23.21
C ILE A 386 -16.36 -21.27 23.54
N GLN A 387 -16.59 -21.53 24.82
CA GLN A 387 -17.91 -21.84 25.38
C GLN A 387 -18.63 -20.56 25.85
N ASN A 388 -19.96 -20.65 25.95
CA ASN A 388 -20.86 -19.58 26.42
C ASN A 388 -20.87 -18.33 25.52
N VAL A 389 -20.54 -18.52 24.24
CA VAL A 389 -20.71 -17.51 23.18
C VAL A 389 -21.51 -18.13 22.04
N ASN A 390 -21.97 -17.31 21.10
CA ASN A 390 -22.75 -17.82 19.97
C ASN A 390 -21.92 -18.78 19.09
N MET A 391 -22.59 -19.81 18.57
CA MET A 391 -22.05 -20.64 17.50
C MET A 391 -21.72 -19.78 16.28
N GLY A 392 -20.56 -19.99 15.68
CA GLY A 392 -20.15 -19.23 14.51
C GLY A 392 -19.71 -17.79 14.76
N ALA A 393 -19.48 -17.38 16.02
CA ALA A 393 -18.91 -16.06 16.31
C ALA A 393 -17.44 -15.97 15.88
N LEU A 394 -16.96 -14.76 15.55
CA LEU A 394 -15.55 -14.50 15.29
C LEU A 394 -14.76 -14.58 16.60
N ILE A 395 -13.67 -15.34 16.56
CA ILE A 395 -12.74 -15.53 17.68
C ILE A 395 -11.29 -15.34 17.23
N GLY A 396 -10.43 -14.98 18.18
CA GLY A 396 -9.01 -14.78 17.95
C GLY A 396 -8.15 -15.66 18.86
N GLN A 397 -6.91 -15.88 18.44
CA GLN A 397 -5.86 -16.50 19.25
C GLN A 397 -4.53 -15.81 18.97
N VAL A 398 -3.77 -15.51 20.03
CA VAL A 398 -2.40 -15.01 19.91
C VAL A 398 -1.43 -16.16 20.21
N GLY A 399 -0.58 -16.51 19.25
CA GLY A 399 0.34 -17.64 19.37
C GLY A 399 -0.40 -18.96 19.57
N ASN A 400 -0.16 -19.59 20.73
CA ASN A 400 -0.84 -20.81 21.17
C ASN A 400 -1.59 -20.58 22.50
N ASN A 401 -1.89 -19.33 22.85
CA ASN A 401 -2.62 -18.98 24.06
C ASN A 401 -4.11 -19.36 23.96
N ALA A 402 -4.84 -19.23 25.08
CA ALA A 402 -6.28 -19.42 25.10
C ALA A 402 -6.96 -18.45 24.10
N PRO A 403 -7.94 -18.93 23.32
CA PRO A 403 -8.67 -18.09 22.39
C PRO A 403 -9.57 -17.08 23.12
N PHE A 404 -9.89 -15.99 22.44
CA PHE A 404 -10.71 -14.90 22.96
C PHE A 404 -11.84 -14.52 22.00
N PHE A 405 -12.98 -14.12 22.55
CA PHE A 405 -14.14 -13.71 21.78
C PHE A 405 -13.93 -12.32 21.19
N ILE A 406 -14.27 -12.15 19.91
CA ILE A 406 -14.18 -10.86 19.20
C ILE A 406 -15.59 -10.36 18.86
N GLY A 407 -16.44 -11.22 18.29
CA GLY A 407 -17.75 -10.79 17.80
C GLY A 407 -17.60 -9.71 16.72
N ASN A 408 -18.50 -8.73 16.71
CA ASN A 408 -18.34 -7.55 15.85
C ASN A 408 -17.21 -6.60 16.29
N GLY A 409 -16.65 -6.77 17.49
CA GLY A 409 -15.63 -5.87 18.04
C GLY A 409 -16.11 -4.42 18.26
N PRO A 410 -15.18 -3.46 18.44
CA PRO A 410 -13.73 -3.65 18.51
C PRO A 410 -13.29 -4.34 19.81
N VAL A 411 -12.34 -5.29 19.72
CA VAL A 411 -11.73 -5.97 20.86
C VAL A 411 -10.20 -5.89 20.76
N THR A 412 -9.54 -5.57 21.86
CA THR A 412 -8.08 -5.58 21.97
C THR A 412 -7.55 -6.98 22.29
N THR A 413 -6.42 -7.35 21.69
CA THR A 413 -5.73 -8.61 22.03
C THR A 413 -5.43 -8.71 23.53
N PRO A 414 -5.55 -9.90 24.15
CA PRO A 414 -5.34 -10.04 25.59
C PRO A 414 -3.94 -9.59 26.03
N ALA A 415 -3.88 -8.86 27.15
CA ALA A 415 -2.65 -8.30 27.67
C ALA A 415 -1.59 -9.38 27.98
N GLY A 416 -0.32 -9.08 27.69
CA GLY A 416 0.81 -9.96 27.99
C GLY A 416 0.98 -11.16 27.05
N GLN A 417 0.10 -11.34 26.07
CA GLN A 417 0.28 -12.36 25.04
C GLN A 417 1.20 -11.86 23.92
N SER A 418 1.92 -12.79 23.30
CA SER A 418 2.79 -12.52 22.15
C SER A 418 2.75 -13.69 21.16
N GLY A 419 2.96 -13.39 19.89
CA GLY A 419 2.96 -14.37 18.80
C GLY A 419 2.00 -14.02 17.67
N PRO A 420 1.87 -14.88 16.65
CA PRO A 420 0.99 -14.63 15.51
C PRO A 420 -0.47 -14.53 15.95
N LEU A 421 -1.16 -13.49 15.49
CA LEU A 421 -2.61 -13.36 15.61
C LEU A 421 -3.26 -14.25 14.56
N LYS A 422 -4.12 -15.17 15.01
CA LYS A 422 -4.94 -16.05 14.17
C LYS A 422 -6.41 -15.78 14.44
N LEU A 423 -7.23 -15.87 13.39
CA LEU A 423 -8.68 -15.68 13.47
C LEU A 423 -9.41 -16.95 13.02
N CYS A 424 -10.58 -17.19 13.59
CA CYS A 424 -11.38 -18.36 13.28
C CYS A 424 -12.88 -18.11 13.57
N ILE A 425 -13.72 -18.94 12.99
CA ILE A 425 -15.12 -19.11 13.38
C ILE A 425 -15.20 -19.97 14.65
N ASN A 426 -16.08 -19.63 15.59
CA ASN A 426 -16.31 -20.43 16.79
C ASN A 426 -17.22 -21.62 16.48
N ASP A 427 -16.61 -22.68 16.00
CA ASP A 427 -17.30 -23.89 15.56
C ASP A 427 -16.57 -25.15 16.03
N ASP A 428 -17.15 -26.31 15.79
CA ASP A 428 -16.61 -27.63 16.07
C ASP A 428 -15.42 -27.96 15.15
N LEU A 429 -14.26 -27.36 15.45
CA LEU A 429 -13.06 -27.42 14.60
C LEU A 429 -12.55 -28.85 14.33
N ASN A 430 -12.92 -29.80 15.20
CA ASN A 430 -12.49 -31.20 15.14
C ASN A 430 -13.60 -32.16 14.67
N ALA A 431 -14.78 -31.65 14.33
CA ALA A 431 -15.96 -32.46 13.96
C ALA A 431 -16.36 -33.49 15.03
N GLU A 432 -16.32 -33.11 16.31
CA GLU A 432 -16.71 -33.94 17.46
C GLU A 432 -18.24 -34.13 17.59
N TYR A 433 -19.02 -33.18 17.09
CA TYR A 433 -20.47 -33.08 17.29
C TYR A 433 -21.26 -32.91 15.98
N GLY A 434 -20.60 -32.77 14.84
CA GLY A 434 -21.27 -32.55 13.55
C GLY A 434 -20.33 -32.63 12.34
N ALA A 435 -20.63 -31.86 11.31
CA ALA A 435 -19.80 -31.76 10.10
C ALA A 435 -18.51 -30.92 10.31
N GLY A 436 -18.39 -30.27 11.48
CA GLY A 436 -17.32 -29.33 11.78
C GLY A 436 -17.29 -28.22 10.73
N LEU A 437 -16.10 -27.88 10.25
CA LEU A 437 -15.96 -26.79 9.26
C LEU A 437 -16.44 -27.13 7.84
N ALA A 438 -16.89 -28.37 7.57
CA ALA A 438 -17.10 -28.86 6.21
C ALA A 438 -18.37 -28.31 5.53
N ASP A 439 -19.38 -27.95 6.30
CA ASP A 439 -20.63 -27.33 5.84
C ASP A 439 -20.69 -25.82 6.08
N ASN A 440 -19.60 -25.23 6.58
CA ASN A 440 -19.50 -23.80 6.79
C ASN A 440 -19.44 -23.04 5.46
N ILE A 441 -20.19 -21.95 5.37
CA ILE A 441 -20.33 -21.15 4.15
C ILE A 441 -20.03 -19.70 4.45
N GLY A 442 -19.34 -19.03 3.52
CA GLY A 442 -19.10 -17.60 3.57
C GLY A 442 -17.78 -17.23 4.24
N SER A 443 -17.59 -15.92 4.39
CA SER A 443 -16.38 -15.33 4.95
C SER A 443 -16.67 -13.95 5.50
N LEU A 444 -15.81 -13.50 6.41
CA LEU A 444 -15.82 -12.15 6.95
C LEU A 444 -14.61 -11.37 6.46
N GLN A 445 -14.78 -10.08 6.27
CA GLN A 445 -13.67 -9.13 6.20
C GLN A 445 -13.46 -8.57 7.61
N VAL A 446 -12.26 -8.74 8.15
CA VAL A 446 -11.89 -8.30 9.49
C VAL A 446 -10.85 -7.19 9.41
N ARG A 447 -11.09 -6.11 10.14
CA ARG A 447 -10.18 -4.98 10.29
C ARG A 447 -9.27 -5.20 11.48
N ILE A 448 -7.97 -4.96 11.30
CA ILE A 448 -6.94 -5.08 12.34
C ILE A 448 -6.16 -3.77 12.41
N LYS A 449 -6.22 -3.10 13.56
CA LYS A 449 -5.44 -1.89 13.86
C LYS A 449 -4.29 -2.23 14.81
N ILE A 450 -3.07 -1.82 14.45
CA ILE A 450 -1.81 -2.23 15.09
C ILE A 450 -1.32 -1.19 16.10
#